data_AF-A0A497TWR0-F1
#
_entry.id   AF-A0A497TWR0-F1
#
_cell.length_a   1.000
_cell.length_b   1.000
_cell.length_c   1.000
_cell.angle_alpha   90.00
_cell.angle_beta   90.00
_cell.angle_gamma   90.00
#
_symmetry.space_group_name_H-M   'P 1'
#
loop_
_entity.id
_entity.type
_entity.pdbx_description
1 polymer ?
#
loop_
_entity_poly.entity_id
_entity_poly.type
_entity_poly.pdbx_seq_one_letter_code
_entity_poly.pdbx_strand_id
1 'polypeptide(L)'
;MQRNPIPHLPVAAVIFITTFSTQSTAADQIYLCELNGLERRIEIHYQQEIGLPPCEVRYFKEAEQPGSMQILWSADNETGYCEQKAAKFRQKLEGWGWQCAPTPSTDEERLQQ
;
A
#
# COMPACT_ATOMS: atom_id res chain seq x y z
N MET A 1 -13.54 -15.89 -72.23
CA MET A 1 -14.86 -15.36 -71.86
C MET A 1 -14.96 -15.30 -70.35
N GLN A 2 -15.36 -14.13 -69.85
CA GLN A 2 -15.94 -13.79 -68.55
C GLN A 2 -15.35 -14.33 -67.22
N ARG A 3 -15.02 -13.35 -66.37
CA ARG A 3 -14.78 -13.44 -64.93
C ARG A 3 -16.10 -13.70 -64.20
N ASN A 4 -16.05 -14.36 -63.04
CA ASN A 4 -16.86 -13.95 -61.89
C ASN A 4 -16.24 -14.46 -60.57
N PRO A 5 -16.52 -13.81 -59.43
CA PRO A 5 -15.51 -13.55 -58.40
C PRO A 5 -15.72 -14.39 -57.14
N ILE A 6 -14.65 -14.49 -56.35
CA ILE A 6 -14.63 -15.08 -55.02
C ILE A 6 -15.44 -14.17 -54.07
N PRO A 7 -16.49 -14.68 -53.39
CA PRO A 7 -17.11 -13.95 -52.31
C PRO A 7 -16.17 -13.96 -51.09
N HIS A 8 -15.87 -12.75 -50.65
CA HIS A 8 -15.11 -12.39 -49.46
C HIS A 8 -15.93 -12.75 -48.22
N LEU A 9 -15.44 -13.68 -47.40
CA LEU A 9 -15.86 -13.77 -46.00
C LEU A 9 -15.03 -12.76 -45.19
N PRO A 10 -15.63 -11.80 -44.48
CA PRO A 10 -14.93 -11.11 -43.42
C PRO A 10 -14.71 -12.12 -42.30
N VAL A 11 -13.48 -12.62 -42.15
CA VAL A 11 -13.04 -13.34 -40.96
C VAL A 11 -13.14 -12.33 -39.82
N ALA A 12 -14.25 -12.38 -39.09
CA ALA A 12 -14.46 -11.62 -37.88
C ALA A 12 -13.39 -12.01 -36.87
N ALA A 13 -12.36 -11.17 -36.74
CA ALA A 13 -11.32 -11.31 -35.76
C ALA A 13 -11.91 -11.01 -34.37
N VAL A 14 -12.30 -12.06 -33.64
CA VAL A 14 -12.75 -11.93 -32.25
C VAL A 14 -11.52 -11.80 -31.36
N ILE A 15 -11.11 -10.56 -31.09
CA ILE A 15 -10.04 -10.25 -30.14
C ILE A 15 -10.64 -10.36 -28.73
N PHE A 16 -10.40 -11.47 -28.06
CA PHE A 16 -10.67 -11.62 -26.62
C PHE A 16 -9.66 -10.76 -25.85
N ILE A 17 -10.05 -9.54 -25.48
CA ILE A 17 -9.29 -8.68 -24.58
C ILE A 17 -9.51 -9.22 -23.16
N THR A 18 -8.59 -10.06 -22.66
CA THR A 18 -8.60 -10.45 -21.24
C THR A 18 -8.11 -9.26 -20.41
N THR A 19 -9.05 -8.55 -19.80
CA THR A 19 -8.76 -7.51 -18.83
C THR A 19 -8.14 -8.15 -17.58
N PHE A 20 -6.82 -8.02 -17.44
CA PHE A 20 -6.13 -8.35 -16.20
C PHE A 20 -6.56 -7.35 -15.14
N SER A 21 -7.42 -7.77 -14.21
CA SER A 21 -7.71 -7.00 -13.00
C SER A 21 -6.48 -7.05 -12.11
N THR A 22 -5.76 -5.92 -11.99
CA THR A 22 -4.73 -5.76 -10.96
C THR A 22 -5.39 -5.80 -9.60
N GLN A 23 -5.21 -6.90 -8.88
CA GLN A 23 -5.67 -7.05 -7.51
C GLN A 23 -4.71 -6.22 -6.63
N SER A 24 -5.19 -5.08 -6.11
CA SER A 24 -4.45 -4.32 -5.11
C SER A 24 -4.59 -5.05 -3.77
N THR A 25 -3.65 -5.94 -3.47
CA THR A 25 -3.51 -6.47 -2.12
C THR A 25 -3.12 -5.31 -1.21
N ALA A 26 -3.94 -5.01 -0.20
CA ALA A 26 -3.52 -4.14 0.89
C ALA A 26 -2.34 -4.84 1.55
N ALA A 27 -1.13 -4.32 1.34
CA ALA A 27 0.05 -4.70 2.10
C ALA A 27 0.10 -3.86 3.38
N ASP A 28 0.83 -4.30 4.41
CA ASP A 28 1.12 -3.45 5.57
C ASP A 28 1.68 -2.11 5.04
N GLN A 29 0.97 -1.03 5.34
CA GLN A 29 1.33 0.29 4.85
C GLN A 29 2.35 0.88 5.79
N ILE A 30 3.60 0.91 5.35
CA ILE A 30 4.71 1.54 6.05
C ILE A 30 5.06 2.84 5.34
N TYR A 31 5.26 3.91 6.11
CA TYR A 31 5.83 5.16 5.63
C TYR A 31 7.15 5.42 6.33
N LEU A 32 8.21 5.59 5.54
CA LEU A 32 9.50 6.08 6.00
C LEU A 32 9.58 7.58 5.73
N CYS A 33 9.83 8.36 6.78
CA CYS A 33 9.85 9.81 6.74
C CYS A 33 11.22 10.34 7.20
N GLU A 34 11.83 11.19 6.39
CA GLU A 34 13.16 11.74 6.64
C GLU A 34 13.15 13.27 6.74
N LEU A 35 13.98 13.81 7.64
CA LEU A 35 14.25 15.25 7.74
C LEU A 35 15.62 15.49 8.37
N ASN A 36 16.53 16.14 7.65
CA ASN A 36 17.86 16.54 8.16
C ASN A 36 18.65 15.40 8.82
N GLY A 37 18.59 14.18 8.26
CA GLY A 37 19.26 12.99 8.79
C GLY A 37 18.52 12.31 9.96
N LEU A 38 17.33 12.79 10.35
CA LEU A 38 16.43 12.08 11.23
C LEU A 38 15.51 11.17 10.42
N GLU A 39 15.21 10.00 10.98
CA GLU A 39 14.30 9.01 10.41
C GLU A 39 13.14 8.73 11.36
N ARG A 40 11.94 8.68 10.79
CA ARG A 40 10.70 8.31 11.46
C ARG A 40 9.93 7.30 10.62
N ARG A 41 9.34 6.31 11.27
CA ARG A 41 8.55 5.28 10.62
C ARG A 41 7.13 5.28 11.15
N ILE A 42 6.15 5.28 10.25
CA ILE A 42 4.73 5.05 10.56
C ILE A 42 4.40 3.67 10.01
N GLU A 43 3.86 2.80 10.85
CA GLU A 43 3.50 1.42 10.50
C GLU A 43 2.05 1.18 10.90
N ILE A 44 1.28 0.55 10.01
CA ILE A 44 0.00 -0.03 10.38
C ILE A 44 0.26 -1.49 10.73
N HIS A 45 -0.19 -1.91 11.90
CA HIS A 45 -0.12 -3.30 12.33
C HIS A 45 -1.53 -3.87 12.46
N TYR A 46 -1.84 -4.90 11.65
CA TYR A 46 -3.06 -5.70 11.81
C TYR A 46 -2.79 -6.91 12.68
N GLN A 47 -3.70 -7.21 13.60
CA GLN A 47 -3.52 -8.34 14.53
C GLN A 47 -3.97 -9.68 13.92
N GLN A 48 -4.75 -9.65 12.83
CA GLN A 48 -5.36 -10.84 12.22
C GLN A 48 -5.08 -10.91 10.72
N GLU A 49 -5.79 -10.11 9.94
CA GLU A 49 -5.70 -10.07 8.47
C GLU A 49 -5.48 -8.63 8.02
N ILE A 50 -4.65 -8.44 6.99
CA ILE A 50 -4.32 -7.11 6.50
C ILE A 50 -5.59 -6.43 5.96
N GLY A 51 -5.83 -5.20 6.42
CA GLY A 51 -7.01 -4.41 6.06
C GLY A 51 -8.25 -4.71 6.89
N LEU A 52 -8.20 -5.67 7.83
CA LEU A 52 -9.31 -5.96 8.74
C LEU A 52 -8.95 -5.55 10.18
N PRO A 53 -9.85 -4.87 10.90
CA PRO A 53 -9.65 -4.63 12.32
C PRO A 53 -9.61 -5.97 13.08
N PRO A 54 -8.94 -6.05 14.24
CA PRO A 54 -8.34 -4.92 14.94
C PRO A 54 -6.96 -4.51 14.40
N CYS A 55 -6.70 -3.19 14.43
CA CYS A 55 -5.48 -2.59 13.88
C CYS A 55 -4.90 -1.51 14.80
N GLU A 56 -3.59 -1.24 14.64
CA GLU A 56 -2.85 -0.18 15.34
C GLU A 56 -2.06 0.67 14.33
N VAL A 57 -1.93 1.97 14.61
CA VAL A 57 -0.94 2.85 13.96
C VAL A 57 0.21 3.07 14.92
N ARG A 58 1.36 2.48 14.59
CA ARG A 58 2.60 2.54 15.34
C ARG A 58 3.54 3.58 14.77
N TYR A 59 4.30 4.22 15.64
CA TYR A 59 5.20 5.29 15.27
C TYR A 59 6.54 5.13 15.97
N PHE A 60 7.59 5.23 15.17
CA PHE A 60 8.98 5.06 15.57
C PHE A 60 9.76 6.32 15.21
N LYS A 61 10.72 6.64 16.08
CA LYS A 61 11.66 7.75 15.92
C LYS A 61 13.07 7.19 15.94
N GLU A 62 13.42 6.36 14.97
CA GLU A 62 14.61 5.50 15.04
C GLU A 62 15.91 6.25 15.28
N ALA A 63 16.09 7.42 14.65
CA ALA A 63 17.28 8.24 14.86
C ALA A 63 17.32 8.91 16.25
N GLU A 64 16.16 9.18 16.85
CA GLU A 64 16.04 9.97 18.07
C GLU A 64 15.95 9.06 19.31
N GLN A 65 15.29 7.91 19.15
CA GLN A 65 14.98 6.93 20.19
C GLN A 65 14.91 5.52 19.56
N PRO A 66 16.07 4.90 19.25
CA PRO A 66 16.13 3.59 18.58
C PRO A 66 15.32 2.52 19.30
N GLY A 67 14.51 1.77 18.56
CA GLY A 67 13.70 0.67 19.10
C GLY A 67 12.53 1.10 19.98
N SER A 68 12.29 2.41 20.16
CA SER A 68 11.09 2.89 20.86
C SER A 68 9.89 2.96 19.92
N MET A 69 8.76 2.44 20.38
CA MET A 69 7.51 2.39 19.63
C MET A 69 6.41 3.10 20.41
N GLN A 70 5.60 3.90 19.71
CA GLN A 70 4.41 4.53 20.26
C GLN A 70 3.17 4.11 19.44
N ILE A 71 2.14 3.62 20.13
CA ILE A 71 0.83 3.42 19.52
C ILE A 71 0.12 4.77 19.53
N LEU A 72 -0.11 5.33 18.34
CA LEU A 72 -0.80 6.61 18.21
C LEU A 72 -2.32 6.43 18.15
N TRP A 73 -2.77 5.35 17.50
CA TRP A 73 -4.19 5.01 17.34
C TRP A 73 -4.37 3.51 17.26
N SER A 74 -5.55 3.04 17.68
CA SER A 74 -6.03 1.67 17.47
C SER A 74 -7.51 1.68 17.09
N ALA A 75 -7.96 0.61 16.44
CA ALA A 75 -9.37 0.34 16.20
C ALA A 75 -9.65 -1.15 16.36
N ASP A 76 -10.78 -1.47 17.00
CA ASP A 76 -11.18 -2.86 17.26
C ASP A 76 -12.10 -3.43 16.18
N ASN A 77 -12.89 -2.58 15.53
CA ASN A 77 -13.95 -3.01 14.61
C ASN A 77 -14.24 -2.03 13.46
N GLU A 78 -13.39 -1.02 13.25
CA GLU A 78 -13.59 0.00 12.22
C GLU A 78 -12.59 -0.21 11.06
N THR A 79 -13.06 -0.87 9.99
CA THR A 79 -12.30 -1.05 8.76
C THR A 79 -11.89 0.30 8.16
N GLY A 80 -10.63 0.42 7.72
CA GLY A 80 -10.09 1.64 7.10
C GLY A 80 -9.66 2.73 8.09
N TYR A 81 -9.90 2.55 9.39
CA TYR A 81 -9.56 3.57 10.40
C TYR A 81 -8.05 3.81 10.48
N CYS A 82 -7.25 2.76 10.60
CA CYS A 82 -5.80 2.88 10.74
C CYS A 82 -5.15 3.47 9.49
N GLU A 83 -5.61 3.08 8.30
CA GLU A 83 -5.15 3.59 7.01
C GLU A 83 -5.42 5.08 6.89
N GLN A 84 -6.63 5.51 7.25
CA GLN A 84 -6.99 6.92 7.26
C GLN A 84 -6.13 7.71 8.24
N LYS A 85 -5.88 7.18 9.45
CA LYS A 85 -5.05 7.83 10.48
C LYS A 85 -3.60 7.92 10.06
N ALA A 86 -3.02 6.83 9.55
CA ALA A 86 -1.64 6.80 9.07
C ALA A 86 -1.44 7.78 7.90
N ALA A 87 -2.35 7.80 6.92
CA ALA A 87 -2.28 8.73 5.79
C ALA A 87 -2.37 10.19 6.23
N LYS A 88 -3.29 10.52 7.15
CA LYS A 88 -3.41 11.86 7.73
C LYS A 88 -2.17 12.26 8.52
N PHE A 89 -1.58 11.33 9.28
CA PHE A 89 -0.39 11.62 10.08
C PHE A 89 0.85 11.81 9.21
N ARG A 90 1.01 10.99 8.15
CA ARG A 90 2.01 11.22 7.10
C ARG A 90 1.90 12.62 6.51
N GLN A 91 0.70 13.03 6.09
CA GLN A 91 0.45 14.39 5.56
C GLN A 91 0.82 15.49 6.56
N LYS A 92 0.60 15.24 7.86
CA LYS A 92 1.00 16.19 8.92
C LYS A 92 2.52 16.31 9.03
N LEU A 93 3.25 15.19 8.98
CA LEU A 93 4.72 15.19 8.94
C LEU A 93 5.22 15.92 7.68
N GLU A 94 4.62 15.66 6.52
CA GLU A 94 4.94 16.37 5.27
C GLU A 94 4.72 17.89 5.41
N GLY A 95 3.61 18.31 6.03
CA GLY A 95 3.35 19.71 6.37
C GLY A 95 4.35 20.34 7.35
N TRP A 96 5.12 19.52 8.07
CA TRP A 96 6.22 19.94 8.94
C TRP A 96 7.60 19.82 8.27
N GLY A 97 7.64 19.53 6.97
CA GLY A 97 8.86 19.47 6.17
C GLY A 97 9.49 18.08 6.07
N TRP A 98 8.86 17.03 6.59
CA TRP A 98 9.35 15.67 6.43
C TRP A 98 9.09 15.15 5.02
N GLN A 99 10.05 14.43 4.45
CA GLN A 99 9.89 13.75 3.18
C GLN A 99 9.49 12.30 3.44
N CYS A 100 8.24 11.93 3.12
CA CYS A 100 7.71 10.60 3.41
C CYS A 100 7.53 9.77 2.13
N ALA A 101 7.98 8.52 2.16
CA ALA A 101 7.78 7.56 1.08
C ALA A 101 7.07 6.30 1.60
N PRO A 102 6.10 5.75 0.85
CA PRO A 102 5.58 4.42 1.15
C PRO A 102 6.68 3.38 0.88
N THR A 103 6.88 2.47 1.82
CA THR A 103 7.77 1.32 1.66
C THR A 103 6.92 0.05 1.62
N PRO A 104 7.21 -0.90 0.71
CA PRO A 104 6.60 -2.20 0.81
C PRO A 104 6.95 -2.80 2.18
N SER A 105 5.95 -3.29 2.91
CA SER A 105 6.21 -4.18 4.04
C SER A 105 6.75 -5.49 3.47
N THR A 106 8.07 -5.62 3.43
CA THR A 106 8.67 -6.89 3.03
C THR A 106 8.50 -7.86 4.18
N ASP A 107 7.57 -8.80 4.04
CA ASP A 107 7.37 -9.93 4.96
C ASP A 107 8.66 -10.74 5.23
N GLU A 108 9.74 -10.47 4.51
CA GLU A 108 11.07 -11.07 4.72
C GLU A 108 11.68 -10.76 6.11
N GLU A 109 11.32 -9.66 6.78
CA GLU A 109 11.73 -9.41 8.17
C GLU A 109 10.96 -10.25 9.20
N ARG A 110 9.74 -10.71 8.87
CA ARG A 110 8.91 -11.54 9.76
C ARG A 110 9.37 -13.00 9.84
N LEU A 111 10.21 -13.45 8.90
CA LEU A 111 10.80 -14.80 8.89
C LEU A 111 12.21 -14.88 9.50
N GLN A 112 12.73 -13.79 10.07
CA GLN A 112 14.02 -13.78 10.76
C GLN A 112 13.92 -13.60 12.29
N GLN A 113 12.73 -13.75 12.87
CA GLN A 113 12.52 -13.89 14.32
C GLN A 113 11.78 -15.21 14.63
#